data_AF-A0A356AY65-F1
#
_entry.id   AF-A0A356AY65-F1
#
_cell.length_a   1.000
_cell.length_b   1.000
_cell.length_c   1.000
_cell.angle_alpha   90.00
_cell.angle_beta   90.00
_cell.angle_gamma   90.00
#
_symmetry.space_group_name_H-M   'P 1'
#
loop_
_entity.id
_entity.type
_entity.pdbx_description
1 polymer ?
#
loop_
_entity_poly.entity_id
_entity_poly.type
_entity_poly.pdbx_seq_one_letter_code
_entity_poly.pdbx_strand_id
1 'polypeptide(L)'
;FGCGIDSVTSDQAVEILQKYNKKLTLLKIDEGFNLGAARIRLRSLKASMSDSIREHKQPVKFIQSNVRFTKDMKENHTILAPQMSPVHFNLLKEAMGSEGYRLHVLPAKDDSMVETGLRYVNNDSCYPSIIIVGQIIQALNSGEYDKNKVSVIITQSGGGCRQSNYYALIKKALSEAGYPYVPLISLSMLKKDTQPGFVLTVPLLHRAAMALVYGDVFMRMLLHTRPYEKTPGSAQKLYEYMKSAAYETIRSGDMISFHDDIWNIVDSFDRLPVYSVQKTKVGIVGEIFAKYHPISNNNLVEFLEKEGAEVTIPDLTDFFLYCLYNQNIKYENGMTDRLHKITAQAGIKILDTYRSSMFRALKESKRFSCPVSIQTKAKIAERFVSLGHQTGEGWLITGEMVEMIRSGVNNIVCAQPFACLPNHISGKSVFNAVKKEYPQANTVAVDYDPGASEVNQISRILLMLGNDKKNAEL
;
A
#
# COMPACT_ATOMS: atom_id res chain seq x y z
N PHE A 1 4.46 11.97 20.32
CA PHE A 1 3.90 11.91 18.94
C PHE A 1 4.83 11.05 18.07
N GLY A 2 4.35 10.41 16.98
CA GLY A 2 5.20 9.65 16.05
C GLY A 2 4.68 8.25 15.68
N CYS A 3 5.37 7.53 14.77
CA CYS A 3 5.03 6.19 14.28
C CYS A 3 5.15 5.03 15.30
N GLY A 4 4.99 5.29 16.59
CA GLY A 4 5.12 4.26 17.60
C GLY A 4 3.98 3.25 17.55
N ILE A 5 4.24 2.07 18.11
CA ILE A 5 3.19 1.09 18.47
C ILE A 5 2.26 1.65 19.54
N ASP A 6 2.66 2.71 20.25
CA ASP A 6 1.86 3.37 21.30
C ASP A 6 0.46 3.77 20.84
N SER A 7 0.29 4.14 19.56
CA SER A 7 -1.03 4.41 18.96
C SER A 7 -1.99 3.21 19.04
N VAL A 8 -1.45 2.00 18.94
CA VAL A 8 -2.19 0.74 19.06
C VAL A 8 -2.26 0.32 20.53
N THR A 9 -1.13 0.33 21.24
CA THR A 9 -1.05 -0.13 22.64
C THR A 9 -1.90 0.73 23.57
N SER A 10 -1.97 2.04 23.35
CA SER A 10 -2.79 2.95 24.15
C SER A 10 -4.28 2.67 23.96
N ASP A 11 -4.71 2.36 22.74
CA ASP A 11 -6.11 2.01 22.45
C ASP A 11 -6.50 0.70 23.15
N GLN A 12 -5.63 -0.31 23.06
CA GLN A 12 -5.82 -1.59 23.76
C GLN A 12 -5.80 -1.41 25.29
N ALA A 13 -4.93 -0.55 25.82
CA ALA A 13 -4.89 -0.26 27.25
C ALA A 13 -6.19 0.42 27.72
N VAL A 14 -6.73 1.37 26.93
CA VAL A 14 -8.05 1.99 27.19
C VAL A 14 -9.13 0.92 27.27
N GLU A 15 -9.19 0.02 26.28
CA GLU A 15 -10.18 -1.06 26.22
C GLU A 15 -10.10 -1.97 27.46
N ILE A 16 -8.90 -2.43 27.81
CA ILE A 16 -8.67 -3.29 28.98
C ILE A 16 -9.09 -2.57 30.26
N LEU A 17 -8.75 -1.30 30.43
CA LEU A 17 -9.08 -0.54 31.64
C LEU A 17 -10.57 -0.26 31.75
N GLN A 18 -11.23 0.10 30.64
CA GLN A 18 -12.68 0.31 30.59
C GLN A 18 -13.46 -0.95 30.97
N LYS A 19 -12.96 -2.15 30.61
CA LYS A 19 -13.54 -3.43 31.04
C LYS A 19 -13.63 -3.54 32.56
N TYR A 20 -12.68 -2.99 33.29
CA TYR A 20 -12.66 -3.00 34.76
C TYR A 20 -13.15 -1.67 35.36
N ASN A 21 -13.88 -0.87 34.58
CA ASN A 21 -14.39 0.45 34.97
C ASN A 21 -13.30 1.39 35.50
N LYS A 22 -12.06 1.22 35.00
CA LYS A 22 -10.92 2.07 35.35
C LYS A 22 -10.82 3.21 34.36
N LYS A 23 -10.68 4.43 34.89
CA LYS A 23 -10.46 5.63 34.09
C LYS A 23 -8.97 5.75 33.73
N LEU A 24 -8.69 6.04 32.47
CA LEU A 24 -7.36 6.37 31.95
C LEU A 24 -7.41 7.78 31.35
N THR A 25 -6.32 8.54 31.50
CA THR A 25 -6.06 9.71 30.65
C THR A 25 -4.78 9.46 29.86
N LEU A 26 -4.81 9.71 28.56
CA LEU A 26 -3.62 9.63 27.71
C LEU A 26 -3.03 11.04 27.58
N LEU A 27 -1.77 11.21 27.95
CA LEU A 27 -1.04 12.46 27.72
C LEU A 27 -0.14 12.27 26.49
N LYS A 28 -0.38 13.09 25.47
CA LYS A 28 0.50 13.14 24.29
C LYS A 28 1.54 14.23 24.53
N ILE A 29 2.80 13.85 24.43
CA ILE A 29 3.95 14.74 24.60
C ILE A 29 4.62 14.88 23.23
N ASP A 30 4.79 16.14 22.78
CA ASP A 30 5.62 16.53 21.65
C ASP A 30 6.91 17.20 22.14
N GLU A 31 7.76 17.63 21.20
CA GLU A 31 8.99 18.38 21.46
C GLU A 31 8.70 19.82 21.93
N GLY A 32 7.45 20.26 21.91
CA GLY A 32 7.05 21.60 22.30
C GLY A 32 6.95 21.76 23.82
N PHE A 33 7.25 22.97 24.31
CA PHE A 33 7.12 23.30 25.74
C PHE A 33 5.68 23.62 26.17
N ASN A 34 4.69 23.46 25.29
CA ASN A 34 3.30 23.82 25.57
C ASN A 34 2.55 22.72 26.34
N LEU A 35 2.56 22.81 27.67
CA LEU A 35 1.85 21.89 28.56
C LEU A 35 0.36 22.20 28.75
N GLY A 36 -0.22 23.14 27.99
CA GLY A 36 -1.61 23.56 28.12
C GLY A 36 -2.60 22.40 27.98
N ALA A 37 -2.48 21.63 26.90
CA ALA A 37 -3.32 20.47 26.63
C ALA A 37 -3.18 19.38 27.72
N ALA A 38 -1.94 19.12 28.17
CA ALA A 38 -1.68 18.16 29.25
C ALA A 38 -2.32 18.61 30.58
N ARG A 39 -2.20 19.89 30.93
CA ARG A 39 -2.79 20.47 32.14
C ARG A 39 -4.31 20.38 32.12
N ILE A 40 -4.96 20.66 30.97
CA ILE A 40 -6.41 20.52 30.81
C ILE A 40 -6.82 19.06 31.01
N ARG A 41 -6.16 18.10 30.34
CA ARG A 41 -6.47 16.67 30.48
C ARG A 41 -6.31 16.15 31.92
N LEU A 42 -5.28 16.59 32.63
CA LEU A 42 -5.07 16.23 34.04
C LEU A 42 -6.15 16.82 34.95
N ARG A 43 -6.57 18.07 34.71
CA ARG A 43 -7.69 18.68 35.47
C ARG A 43 -9.00 17.95 35.22
N SER A 44 -9.31 17.59 33.99
CA SER A 44 -10.50 16.80 33.64
C SER A 44 -10.46 15.41 34.29
N LEU A 45 -9.30 14.73 34.30
CA LEU A 45 -9.17 13.45 35.00
C LEU A 45 -9.44 13.62 36.50
N LYS A 46 -8.81 14.61 37.15
CA LYS A 46 -9.01 14.88 38.57
C LYS A 46 -10.48 15.14 38.90
N ALA A 47 -11.17 15.97 38.11
CA ALA A 47 -12.61 16.22 38.27
C ALA A 47 -13.42 14.92 38.14
N SER A 48 -13.14 14.11 37.12
CA SER A 48 -13.85 12.84 36.90
C SER A 48 -13.62 11.82 38.03
N MET A 49 -12.47 11.85 38.71
CA MET A 49 -12.18 10.96 39.83
C MET A 49 -12.91 11.38 41.11
N SER A 50 -13.20 12.68 41.27
CA SER A 50 -13.98 13.21 42.39
C SER A 50 -15.44 12.77 42.35
N ASP A 51 -16.00 12.60 41.14
CA ASP A 51 -17.42 12.27 40.93
C ASP A 51 -17.73 10.76 40.98
N SER A 52 -16.71 9.89 41.05
CA SER A 52 -16.94 8.44 41.05
C SER A 52 -17.25 7.88 42.44
N ILE A 53 -18.53 7.84 42.80
CA ILE A 53 -19.06 6.90 43.79
C ILE A 53 -18.85 5.48 43.24
N ARG A 54 -18.25 4.60 44.04
CA ARG A 54 -17.79 3.25 43.66
C ARG A 54 -18.95 2.28 43.39
N GLU A 55 -19.63 2.41 42.26
CA GLU A 55 -20.45 1.30 41.75
C GLU A 55 -19.55 0.22 41.12
N HIS A 56 -19.54 -0.96 41.75
CA HIS A 56 -18.93 -2.15 41.18
C HIS A 56 -19.82 -2.67 40.04
N LYS A 57 -19.71 -2.09 38.85
CA LYS A 57 -20.33 -2.64 37.64
C LYS A 57 -19.53 -3.84 37.17
N GLN A 58 -20.23 -4.91 36.80
CA GLN A 58 -19.59 -6.10 36.26
C GLN A 58 -18.87 -5.78 34.95
N PRO A 59 -17.72 -6.43 34.69
CA PRO A 59 -16.93 -6.19 33.49
C PRO A 59 -17.74 -6.55 32.23
N VAL A 60 -17.84 -5.60 31.30
CA VAL A 60 -18.44 -5.84 29.98
C VAL A 60 -17.54 -6.82 29.21
N LYS A 61 -18.09 -7.95 28.75
CA LYS A 61 -17.36 -8.89 27.90
C LYS A 61 -17.33 -8.36 26.47
N PHE A 62 -16.18 -7.87 26.02
CA PHE A 62 -15.91 -7.75 24.58
C PHE A 62 -15.86 -9.16 23.98
N ILE A 63 -16.67 -9.41 22.95
CA ILE A 63 -16.63 -10.67 22.19
C ILE A 63 -15.43 -10.58 21.26
N GLN A 64 -14.30 -11.16 21.67
CA GLN A 64 -13.17 -11.35 20.79
C GLN A 64 -13.49 -12.53 19.87
N SER A 65 -13.84 -12.22 18.63
CA SER A 65 -14.15 -13.26 17.66
C SER A 65 -12.90 -13.96 17.14
N ASN A 66 -12.91 -15.28 17.31
CA ASN A 66 -11.93 -16.19 16.77
C ASN A 66 -12.49 -17.00 15.58
N VAL A 67 -13.53 -16.48 14.91
CA VAL A 67 -14.08 -17.16 13.73
C VAL A 67 -13.01 -17.23 12.66
N ARG A 68 -12.69 -18.47 12.25
CA ARG A 68 -11.74 -18.77 11.18
C ARG A 68 -12.49 -19.04 9.89
N PHE A 69 -11.87 -18.71 8.79
CA PHE A 69 -12.40 -19.02 7.47
C PHE A 69 -12.29 -20.52 7.18
N THR A 70 -13.42 -21.22 7.09
CA THR A 70 -13.48 -22.69 6.92
C THR A 70 -13.57 -23.09 5.45
N LYS A 71 -13.43 -24.39 5.17
CA LYS A 71 -13.58 -24.94 3.81
C LYS A 71 -14.99 -24.71 3.24
N ASP A 72 -16.03 -24.85 4.06
CA ASP A 72 -17.41 -24.56 3.65
C ASP A 72 -17.60 -23.08 3.27
N MET A 73 -16.96 -22.18 4.02
CA MET A 73 -16.97 -20.75 3.71
C MET A 73 -16.31 -20.44 2.36
N LYS A 74 -15.37 -21.26 1.88
CA LYS A 74 -14.78 -21.10 0.53
C LYS A 74 -15.85 -21.12 -0.55
N GLU A 75 -16.83 -22.01 -0.42
CA GLU A 75 -17.88 -22.21 -1.43
C GLU A 75 -19.01 -21.18 -1.30
N ASN A 76 -19.30 -20.77 -0.06
CA ASN A 76 -20.52 -20.03 0.26
C ASN A 76 -20.31 -18.54 0.60
N HIS A 77 -19.09 -18.13 0.97
CA HIS A 77 -18.82 -16.74 1.35
C HIS A 77 -18.31 -15.89 0.21
N THR A 78 -18.67 -14.60 0.24
CA THR A 78 -17.98 -13.55 -0.51
C THR A 78 -16.82 -13.02 0.33
N ILE A 79 -15.61 -12.99 -0.23
CA ILE A 79 -14.42 -12.46 0.42
C ILE A 79 -14.21 -11.00 -0.01
N LEU A 80 -14.44 -10.07 0.91
CA LEU A 80 -14.19 -8.64 0.70
C LEU A 80 -12.70 -8.34 0.85
N ALA A 81 -12.11 -7.76 -0.19
CA ALA A 81 -10.74 -7.26 -0.18
C ALA A 81 -10.74 -5.74 -0.28
N PRO A 82 -10.22 -5.00 0.70
CA PRO A 82 -10.01 -3.57 0.58
C PRO A 82 -9.17 -3.23 -0.66
N GLN A 83 -9.51 -2.16 -1.37
CA GLN A 83 -8.72 -1.69 -2.50
C GLN A 83 -7.34 -1.24 -2.03
N MET A 84 -6.34 -1.45 -2.88
CA MET A 84 -5.01 -0.84 -2.73
C MET A 84 -4.49 -0.30 -4.05
N SER A 85 -4.54 -1.11 -5.12
CA SER A 85 -4.12 -0.69 -6.46
C SER A 85 -5.17 -1.14 -7.48
N PRO A 86 -5.98 -0.22 -8.04
CA PRO A 86 -7.12 -0.56 -8.89
C PRO A 86 -6.78 -1.48 -10.08
N VAL A 87 -5.63 -1.27 -10.73
CA VAL A 87 -5.17 -2.10 -11.85
C VAL A 87 -4.87 -3.53 -11.37
N HIS A 88 -4.00 -3.66 -10.36
CA HIS A 88 -3.53 -4.96 -9.87
C HIS A 88 -4.64 -5.79 -9.21
N PHE A 89 -5.48 -5.17 -8.38
CA PHE A 89 -6.46 -5.90 -7.59
C PHE A 89 -7.59 -6.47 -8.45
N ASN A 90 -7.93 -5.79 -9.55
CA ASN A 90 -8.87 -6.34 -10.53
C ASN A 90 -8.32 -7.59 -11.24
N LEU A 91 -7.00 -7.64 -11.50
CA LEU A 91 -6.35 -8.82 -12.08
C LEU A 91 -6.20 -9.96 -11.05
N LEU A 92 -5.84 -9.62 -9.80
CA LEU A 92 -5.73 -10.59 -8.70
C LEU A 92 -7.08 -11.22 -8.35
N LYS A 93 -8.18 -10.49 -8.54
CA LYS A 93 -9.55 -11.03 -8.43
C LYS A 93 -9.76 -12.23 -9.34
N GLU A 94 -9.30 -12.16 -10.58
CA GLU A 94 -9.43 -13.27 -11.54
C GLU A 94 -8.59 -14.48 -11.13
N ALA A 95 -7.36 -14.25 -10.66
CA ALA A 95 -6.50 -15.31 -10.14
C ALA A 95 -7.16 -16.06 -8.96
N MET A 96 -7.77 -15.32 -8.04
CA MET A 96 -8.50 -15.88 -6.88
C MET A 96 -9.78 -16.60 -7.32
N GLY A 97 -10.52 -16.03 -8.26
CA GLY A 97 -11.74 -16.59 -8.83
C GLY A 97 -11.52 -17.97 -9.46
N SER A 98 -10.44 -18.13 -10.23
CA SER A 98 -10.07 -19.40 -10.86
C SER A 98 -9.78 -20.53 -9.88
N GLU A 99 -9.46 -20.19 -8.63
CA GLU A 99 -9.17 -21.16 -7.56
C GLU A 99 -10.37 -21.37 -6.63
N GLY A 100 -11.55 -20.89 -7.04
CA GLY A 100 -12.82 -21.08 -6.35
C GLY A 100 -13.07 -20.09 -5.21
N TYR A 101 -12.35 -18.97 -5.15
CA TYR A 101 -12.58 -17.92 -4.15
C TYR A 101 -13.44 -16.79 -4.74
N ARG A 102 -14.55 -16.46 -4.08
CA ARG A 102 -15.42 -15.35 -4.49
C ARG A 102 -14.89 -14.01 -3.97
N LEU A 103 -13.78 -13.56 -4.54
CA LEU A 103 -13.17 -12.28 -4.14
C LEU A 103 -13.96 -11.10 -4.70
N HIS A 104 -14.35 -10.17 -3.83
CA HIS A 104 -14.86 -8.86 -4.23
C HIS A 104 -13.92 -7.77 -3.73
N VAL A 105 -13.28 -7.07 -4.67
CA VAL A 105 -12.44 -5.92 -4.38
C VAL A 105 -13.35 -4.72 -4.14
N LEU A 106 -13.25 -4.12 -2.97
CA LEU A 106 -14.06 -2.96 -2.60
C LEU A 106 -13.69 -1.76 -3.48
N PRO A 107 -14.65 -0.91 -3.87
CA PRO A 107 -14.36 0.29 -4.63
C PRO A 107 -13.72 1.38 -3.76
N ALA A 108 -12.77 2.12 -4.32
CA ALA A 108 -12.31 3.39 -3.74
C ALA A 108 -13.31 4.49 -4.15
N LYS A 109 -14.38 4.68 -3.35
CA LYS A 109 -15.49 5.58 -3.69
C LYS A 109 -15.14 7.05 -3.46
N ASP A 110 -15.06 7.45 -2.19
CA ASP A 110 -14.92 8.84 -1.77
C ASP A 110 -14.46 8.93 -0.30
N ASP A 111 -14.30 10.15 0.20
CA ASP A 111 -13.81 10.45 1.55
C ASP A 111 -14.74 9.99 2.69
N SER A 112 -15.98 9.59 2.40
CA SER A 112 -16.90 9.08 3.44
C SER A 112 -16.34 7.82 4.12
N MET A 113 -15.46 7.08 3.45
CA MET A 113 -14.78 5.93 4.05
C MET A 113 -13.82 6.37 5.16
N VAL A 114 -13.19 7.54 5.03
CA VAL A 114 -12.31 8.10 6.06
C VAL A 114 -13.15 8.44 7.30
N GLU A 115 -14.28 9.11 7.11
CA GLU A 115 -15.22 9.42 8.20
C GLU A 115 -15.74 8.17 8.88
N THR A 116 -16.05 7.13 8.11
CA THR A 116 -16.51 5.84 8.66
C THR A 116 -15.40 5.17 9.46
N GLY A 117 -14.18 5.14 8.93
CA GLY A 117 -13.01 4.57 9.60
C GLY A 117 -12.71 5.24 10.94
N LEU A 118 -12.80 6.58 10.99
CA LEU A 118 -12.57 7.38 12.19
C LEU A 118 -13.56 7.10 13.34
N ARG A 119 -14.70 6.45 13.07
CA ARG A 119 -15.63 6.01 14.11
C ARG A 119 -15.15 4.78 14.88
N TYR A 120 -14.25 3.99 14.30
CA TYR A 120 -13.80 2.69 14.84
C TYR A 120 -12.29 2.61 15.06
N VAL A 121 -11.53 3.52 14.45
CA VAL A 121 -10.08 3.57 14.54
C VAL A 121 -9.68 4.95 15.04
N ASN A 122 -8.79 4.98 16.02
CA ASN A 122 -8.29 6.26 16.53
C ASN A 122 -7.56 7.05 15.44
N ASN A 123 -7.64 8.37 15.51
CA ASN A 123 -7.01 9.26 14.53
C ASN A 123 -5.48 9.20 14.57
N ASP A 124 -4.88 8.69 15.64
CA ASP A 124 -3.43 8.49 15.75
C ASP A 124 -2.93 7.25 15.02
N SER A 125 -3.83 6.38 14.55
CA SER A 125 -3.49 5.19 13.79
C SER A 125 -2.93 5.55 12.42
N CYS A 126 -2.35 4.58 11.73
CA CYS A 126 -1.82 4.83 10.40
C CYS A 126 -2.98 5.10 9.43
N TYR A 127 -2.90 6.16 8.63
CA TYR A 127 -3.99 6.56 7.73
C TYR A 127 -4.57 5.42 6.86
N PRO A 128 -3.77 4.51 6.28
CA PRO A 128 -4.29 3.34 5.56
C PRO A 128 -5.20 2.45 6.39
N SER A 129 -4.97 2.28 7.70
CA SER A 129 -5.86 1.48 8.55
C SER A 129 -7.24 2.09 8.71
N ILE A 130 -7.32 3.43 8.77
CA ILE A 130 -8.58 4.17 8.86
C ILE A 130 -9.37 3.94 7.56
N ILE A 131 -8.71 4.12 6.41
CA ILE A 131 -9.32 3.89 5.09
C ILE A 131 -9.80 2.43 4.94
N ILE A 132 -8.95 1.45 5.27
CA ILE A 132 -9.27 0.03 5.14
C ILE A 132 -10.48 -0.34 6.00
N VAL A 133 -10.50 0.08 7.27
CA VAL A 133 -11.65 -0.17 8.16
C VAL A 133 -12.90 0.52 7.61
N GLY A 134 -12.77 1.76 7.13
CA GLY A 134 -13.83 2.49 6.45
C GLY A 134 -14.46 1.70 5.32
N GLN A 135 -13.65 1.23 4.37
CA GLN A 135 -14.11 0.42 3.23
C GLN A 135 -14.87 -0.82 3.68
N ILE A 136 -14.32 -1.58 4.65
CA ILE A 136 -14.93 -2.81 5.14
C ILE A 136 -16.29 -2.54 5.80
N ILE A 137 -16.35 -1.58 6.72
CA ILE A 137 -17.58 -1.30 7.46
C ILE A 137 -18.65 -0.69 6.56
N GLN A 138 -18.28 0.18 5.62
CA GLN A 138 -19.23 0.70 4.63
C GLN A 138 -19.80 -0.41 3.75
N ALA A 139 -18.94 -1.33 3.28
CA ALA A 139 -19.40 -2.47 2.49
C ALA A 139 -20.39 -3.33 3.28
N LEU A 140 -20.09 -3.65 4.55
CA LEU A 140 -21.01 -4.40 5.41
C LEU A 140 -22.33 -3.65 5.68
N ASN A 141 -22.30 -2.33 5.74
CA ASN A 141 -23.49 -1.50 5.98
C ASN A 141 -24.29 -1.17 4.71
N SER A 142 -23.76 -1.44 3.51
CA SER A 142 -24.39 -1.07 2.23
C SER A 142 -25.71 -1.79 1.94
N GLY A 143 -25.94 -2.95 2.54
CA GLY A 143 -27.05 -3.84 2.20
C GLY A 143 -26.80 -4.71 0.97
N GLU A 144 -25.66 -4.56 0.28
CA GLU A 144 -25.30 -5.34 -0.92
C GLU A 144 -24.92 -6.80 -0.59
N TYR A 145 -24.57 -7.11 0.66
CA TYR A 145 -24.05 -8.43 1.06
C TYR A 145 -24.86 -9.08 2.18
N ASP A 146 -25.01 -10.40 2.10
CA ASP A 146 -25.42 -11.21 3.24
C ASP A 146 -24.27 -11.29 4.25
N LYS A 147 -24.40 -10.56 5.35
CA LYS A 147 -23.39 -10.42 6.40
C LYS A 147 -22.96 -11.77 7.01
N ASN A 148 -23.83 -12.78 6.99
CA ASN A 148 -23.51 -14.12 7.50
C ASN A 148 -22.69 -14.95 6.51
N LYS A 149 -22.62 -14.52 5.25
CA LYS A 149 -21.88 -15.16 4.16
C LYS A 149 -20.79 -14.25 3.61
N VAL A 150 -20.19 -13.45 4.49
CA VAL A 150 -19.09 -12.56 4.16
C VAL A 150 -17.85 -12.92 4.97
N SER A 151 -16.70 -12.75 4.36
CA SER A 151 -15.40 -12.76 5.02
C SER A 151 -14.57 -11.61 4.51
N VAL A 152 -13.58 -11.18 5.28
CA VAL A 152 -12.67 -10.09 4.90
C VAL A 152 -11.28 -10.68 4.73
N ILE A 153 -10.53 -10.21 3.74
CA ILE A 153 -9.11 -10.55 3.56
C ILE A 153 -8.25 -9.29 3.58
N ILE A 154 -7.11 -9.37 4.26
CA ILE A 154 -6.11 -8.31 4.27
C ILE A 154 -4.70 -8.88 4.07
N THR A 155 -3.81 -8.03 3.56
CA THR A 155 -2.38 -8.31 3.56
C THR A 155 -1.73 -7.81 4.85
N GLN A 156 -0.73 -8.55 5.34
CA GLN A 156 0.07 -8.17 6.49
C GLN A 156 1.55 -8.33 6.18
N SER A 157 2.30 -7.24 6.24
CA SER A 157 3.76 -7.26 6.11
C SER A 157 4.44 -8.03 7.24
N GLY A 158 3.85 -8.02 8.44
CA GLY A 158 4.38 -8.67 9.64
C GLY A 158 5.71 -8.09 10.14
N GLY A 159 6.11 -6.92 9.64
CA GLY A 159 7.34 -6.22 10.05
C GLY A 159 7.17 -5.34 11.30
N GLY A 160 8.08 -4.37 11.46
CA GLY A 160 8.10 -3.47 12.64
C GLY A 160 7.19 -2.24 12.56
N CYS A 161 6.41 -2.06 11.49
CA CYS A 161 5.55 -0.88 11.31
C CYS A 161 4.13 -1.14 11.83
N ARG A 162 3.28 -0.10 11.80
CA ARG A 162 1.88 -0.17 12.27
C ARG A 162 1.02 -1.17 11.50
N GLN A 163 1.34 -1.47 10.23
CA GLN A 163 0.60 -2.42 9.38
C GLN A 163 0.49 -3.82 10.01
N SER A 164 1.50 -4.25 10.77
CA SER A 164 1.48 -5.53 11.49
C SER A 164 0.33 -5.64 12.49
N ASN A 165 -0.23 -4.52 12.92
CA ASN A 165 -1.35 -4.44 13.87
C ASN A 165 -2.72 -4.25 13.19
N TYR A 166 -2.79 -4.11 11.86
CA TYR A 166 -4.06 -3.87 11.16
C TYR A 166 -5.07 -4.98 11.38
N TYR A 167 -4.62 -6.25 11.45
CA TYR A 167 -5.50 -7.37 11.74
C TYR A 167 -6.25 -7.21 13.08
N ALA A 168 -5.54 -6.77 14.13
CA ALA A 168 -6.14 -6.55 15.44
C ALA A 168 -7.11 -5.36 15.42
N LEU A 169 -6.73 -4.26 14.74
CA LEU A 169 -7.57 -3.07 14.58
C LEU A 169 -8.87 -3.39 13.83
N ILE A 170 -8.78 -4.14 12.73
CA ILE A 170 -9.96 -4.53 11.94
C ILE A 170 -10.86 -5.48 12.73
N LYS A 171 -10.31 -6.46 13.47
CA LYS A 171 -11.12 -7.31 14.36
C LYS A 171 -11.87 -6.51 15.42
N LYS A 172 -11.22 -5.54 16.03
CA LYS A 172 -11.84 -4.63 16.99
C LYS A 172 -12.97 -3.84 16.33
N ALA A 173 -12.69 -3.20 15.21
CA ALA A 173 -13.68 -2.43 14.45
C ALA A 173 -14.88 -3.28 14.02
N LEU A 174 -14.67 -4.51 13.55
CA LEU A 174 -15.75 -5.44 13.21
C LEU A 174 -16.62 -5.77 14.43
N SER A 175 -16.00 -6.02 15.60
CA SER A 175 -16.74 -6.29 16.84
C SER A 175 -17.57 -5.09 17.30
N GLU A 176 -16.98 -3.89 17.31
CA GLU A 176 -17.66 -2.63 17.65
C GLU A 176 -18.78 -2.27 16.67
N ALA A 177 -18.63 -2.62 15.39
CA ALA A 177 -19.65 -2.43 14.36
C ALA A 177 -20.78 -3.48 14.41
N GLY A 178 -20.74 -4.46 15.33
CA GLY A 178 -21.76 -5.51 15.46
C GLY A 178 -21.56 -6.71 14.52
N TYR A 179 -20.36 -6.87 13.97
CA TYR A 179 -19.97 -7.94 13.04
C TYR A 179 -18.86 -8.86 13.60
N PRO A 180 -18.87 -9.26 14.89
CA PRO A 180 -17.79 -10.09 15.42
C PRO A 180 -17.69 -11.42 14.67
N TYR A 181 -18.78 -11.99 14.17
CA TYR A 181 -18.79 -13.29 13.50
C TYR A 181 -18.15 -13.30 12.10
N VAL A 182 -17.84 -12.14 11.50
CA VAL A 182 -17.21 -12.07 10.17
C VAL A 182 -15.76 -12.57 10.24
N PRO A 183 -15.39 -13.64 9.51
CA PRO A 183 -14.01 -14.13 9.48
C PRO A 183 -13.06 -13.11 8.85
N LEU A 184 -11.89 -12.92 9.45
CA LEU A 184 -10.80 -12.09 8.92
C LEU A 184 -9.62 -12.99 8.52
N ILE A 185 -9.36 -13.08 7.22
CA ILE A 185 -8.24 -13.79 6.62
C ILE A 185 -7.03 -12.85 6.60
N SER A 186 -5.90 -13.30 7.15
CA SER A 186 -4.62 -12.62 7.06
C SER A 186 -3.71 -13.30 6.05
N LEU A 187 -3.27 -12.54 5.03
CA LEU A 187 -2.17 -12.91 4.16
C LEU A 187 -0.87 -12.38 4.74
N SER A 188 -0.19 -13.20 5.54
CA SER A 188 1.12 -12.87 6.11
C SER A 188 2.17 -13.92 5.76
N MET A 189 3.39 -13.48 5.48
CA MET A 189 4.55 -14.37 5.33
C MET A 189 5.18 -14.76 6.67
N LEU A 190 4.78 -14.14 7.79
CA LEU A 190 5.46 -14.26 9.08
C LEU A 190 4.66 -15.01 10.16
N LYS A 191 3.34 -15.14 10.01
CA LYS A 191 2.49 -15.92 10.93
C LYS A 191 1.64 -16.91 10.16
N LYS A 192 1.71 -18.18 10.57
CA LYS A 192 0.71 -19.20 10.22
C LYS A 192 -0.55 -18.98 11.08
N ASP A 193 -1.29 -17.90 10.83
CA ASP A 193 -2.70 -17.91 11.26
C ASP A 193 -3.41 -18.90 10.33
N THR A 194 -3.67 -20.10 10.82
CA THR A 194 -4.21 -21.17 9.99
C THR A 194 -5.68 -20.88 9.70
N GLN A 195 -5.96 -20.51 8.46
CA GLN A 195 -7.31 -20.30 7.92
C GLN A 195 -7.69 -21.53 7.09
N PRO A 196 -8.44 -22.52 7.64
CA PRO A 196 -8.61 -23.84 7.00
C PRO A 196 -9.17 -23.83 5.58
N GLY A 197 -9.97 -22.81 5.23
CA GLY A 197 -10.54 -22.63 3.88
C GLY A 197 -9.66 -21.86 2.91
N PHE A 198 -8.59 -21.21 3.38
CA PHE A 198 -7.71 -20.38 2.55
C PHE A 198 -6.34 -21.04 2.41
N VAL A 199 -6.02 -21.48 1.20
CA VAL A 199 -4.78 -22.19 0.89
C VAL A 199 -4.10 -21.55 -0.30
N LEU A 200 -2.83 -21.19 -0.14
CA LEU A 200 -1.98 -20.71 -1.24
C LEU A 200 -1.47 -21.92 -2.04
N THR A 201 -2.25 -22.33 -3.04
CA THR A 201 -1.89 -23.42 -3.96
C THR A 201 -0.85 -22.94 -4.98
N VAL A 202 -0.09 -23.87 -5.57
CA VAL A 202 0.85 -23.52 -6.66
C VAL A 202 0.12 -22.88 -7.85
N PRO A 203 -1.03 -23.39 -8.33
CA PRO A 203 -1.80 -22.73 -9.39
C PRO A 203 -2.27 -21.31 -9.00
N LEU A 204 -2.66 -21.06 -7.75
CA LEU A 204 -3.00 -19.72 -7.28
C LEU A 204 -1.79 -18.78 -7.34
N LEU A 205 -0.65 -19.21 -6.81
CA LEU A 205 0.58 -18.41 -6.79
C LEU A 205 1.08 -18.10 -8.21
N HIS A 206 0.98 -19.07 -9.12
CA HIS A 206 1.29 -18.92 -10.54
C HIS A 206 0.43 -17.83 -11.20
N ARG A 207 -0.90 -17.90 -11.05
CA ARG A 207 -1.83 -16.90 -11.60
C ARG A 207 -1.70 -15.53 -10.94
N ALA A 208 -1.41 -15.50 -9.63
CA ALA A 208 -1.15 -14.25 -8.92
C ALA A 208 0.13 -13.58 -9.41
N ALA A 209 1.18 -14.34 -9.72
CA ALA A 209 2.41 -13.79 -10.31
C ALA A 209 2.15 -13.18 -11.70
N MET A 210 1.35 -13.84 -12.54
CA MET A 210 0.91 -13.27 -13.84
C MET A 210 0.12 -11.97 -13.63
N ALA A 211 -0.85 -11.97 -12.72
CA ALA A 211 -1.68 -10.81 -12.41
C ALA A 211 -0.86 -9.60 -11.92
N LEU A 212 0.18 -9.84 -11.10
CA LEU A 212 1.10 -8.78 -10.65
C LEU A 212 1.87 -8.17 -11.82
N VAL A 213 2.44 -8.99 -12.70
CA VAL A 213 3.22 -8.50 -13.86
C VAL A 213 2.32 -7.80 -14.88
N TYR A 214 1.12 -8.30 -15.16
CA TYR A 214 0.15 -7.57 -15.99
C TYR A 214 -0.18 -6.21 -15.38
N GLY A 215 -0.38 -6.16 -14.06
CA GLY A 215 -0.68 -4.92 -13.36
C GLY A 215 0.45 -3.89 -13.50
N ASP A 216 1.70 -4.32 -13.33
CA ASP A 216 2.88 -3.48 -13.52
C ASP A 216 2.98 -2.95 -14.95
N VAL A 217 2.79 -3.82 -15.95
CA VAL A 217 2.81 -3.43 -17.36
C VAL A 217 1.71 -2.44 -17.69
N PHE A 218 0.45 -2.75 -17.37
CA PHE A 218 -0.67 -1.86 -17.68
C PHE A 218 -0.54 -0.50 -16.98
N MET A 219 -0.14 -0.48 -15.70
CA MET A 219 0.08 0.76 -14.98
C MET A 219 1.17 1.60 -15.65
N ARG A 220 2.30 1.00 -16.02
CA ARG A 220 3.38 1.67 -16.77
C ARG A 220 2.87 2.21 -18.10
N MET A 221 2.21 1.39 -18.90
CA MET A 221 1.69 1.77 -20.21
C MET A 221 0.73 2.96 -20.13
N LEU A 222 -0.21 2.92 -19.19
CA LEU A 222 -1.19 3.98 -18.97
C LEU A 222 -0.51 5.29 -18.57
N LEU A 223 0.32 5.28 -17.53
CA LEU A 223 0.90 6.49 -16.96
C LEU A 223 1.89 7.18 -17.91
N HIS A 224 2.64 6.43 -18.72
CA HIS A 224 3.57 6.99 -19.69
C HIS A 224 2.93 7.38 -21.04
N THR A 225 1.70 6.94 -21.32
CA THR A 225 1.03 7.21 -22.60
C THR A 225 -0.07 8.24 -22.49
N ARG A 226 -0.91 8.14 -21.46
CA ARG A 226 -2.09 8.99 -21.27
C ARG A 226 -1.76 10.49 -21.26
N PRO A 227 -0.67 10.98 -20.63
CA PRO A 227 -0.33 12.41 -20.67
C PRO A 227 -0.05 12.94 -22.09
N TYR A 228 0.26 12.06 -23.05
CA TYR A 228 0.70 12.43 -24.39
C TYR A 228 -0.30 12.09 -25.48
N GLU A 229 -1.45 11.49 -25.15
CA GLU A 229 -2.37 10.99 -26.16
C GLU A 229 -2.93 12.09 -27.07
N LYS A 230 -2.97 11.84 -28.39
CA LYS A 230 -3.54 12.81 -29.34
C LYS A 230 -5.05 12.94 -29.20
N THR A 231 -5.71 11.84 -28.88
CA THR A 231 -7.16 11.77 -28.64
C THR A 231 -7.39 11.42 -27.17
N PRO A 232 -7.98 12.33 -26.37
CA PRO A 232 -8.26 12.07 -24.97
C PRO A 232 -9.04 10.76 -24.74
N GLY A 233 -8.62 9.97 -23.76
CA GLY A 233 -9.17 8.66 -23.39
C GLY A 233 -8.73 7.49 -24.26
N SER A 234 -7.88 7.68 -25.26
CA SER A 234 -7.40 6.60 -26.14
C SER A 234 -6.56 5.56 -25.40
N ALA A 235 -5.67 5.97 -24.49
CA ALA A 235 -4.85 5.07 -23.70
C ALA A 235 -5.73 4.21 -22.76
N GLN A 236 -6.73 4.85 -22.14
CA GLN A 236 -7.70 4.15 -21.28
C GLN A 236 -8.51 3.13 -22.10
N LYS A 237 -9.02 3.52 -23.28
CA LYS A 237 -9.77 2.61 -24.16
C LYS A 237 -8.94 1.40 -24.59
N LEU A 238 -7.65 1.60 -24.91
CA LEU A 238 -6.74 0.52 -25.25
C LEU A 238 -6.52 -0.43 -24.07
N TYR A 239 -6.30 0.11 -22.87
CA TYR A 239 -6.24 -0.70 -21.64
C TYR A 239 -7.52 -1.51 -21.42
N GLU A 240 -8.69 -0.88 -21.52
CA GLU A 240 -9.99 -1.54 -21.33
C GLU A 240 -10.23 -2.67 -22.35
N TYR A 241 -9.75 -2.49 -23.58
CA TYR A 241 -9.79 -3.53 -24.61
C TYR A 241 -8.86 -4.71 -24.26
N MET A 242 -7.60 -4.42 -23.94
CA MET A 242 -6.57 -5.46 -23.74
C MET A 242 -6.69 -6.19 -22.40
N LYS A 243 -7.23 -5.55 -21.35
CA LYS A 243 -7.37 -6.18 -20.03
C LYS A 243 -8.24 -7.43 -20.06
N SER A 244 -9.19 -7.52 -20.99
CA SER A 244 -10.09 -8.66 -21.12
C SER A 244 -9.33 -9.93 -21.52
N ALA A 245 -8.36 -9.82 -22.44
CA ALA A 245 -7.48 -10.93 -22.79
C ALA A 245 -6.62 -11.35 -21.59
N ALA A 246 -6.06 -10.38 -20.86
CA ALA A 246 -5.29 -10.65 -19.65
C ALA A 246 -6.11 -11.40 -18.58
N TYR A 247 -7.40 -11.10 -18.43
CA TYR A 247 -8.28 -11.85 -17.52
C TYR A 247 -8.41 -13.32 -17.95
N GLU A 248 -8.66 -13.60 -19.23
CA GLU A 248 -8.76 -14.98 -19.71
C GLU A 248 -7.42 -15.74 -19.56
N THR A 249 -6.30 -15.09 -19.88
CA THR A 249 -4.96 -15.66 -19.73
C THR A 249 -4.62 -15.95 -18.25
N ILE A 250 -4.97 -15.04 -17.33
CA ILE A 250 -4.82 -15.31 -15.89
C ILE A 250 -5.68 -16.49 -15.49
N ARG A 251 -6.92 -16.60 -15.97
CA ARG A 251 -7.80 -17.71 -15.59
C ARG A 251 -7.27 -19.05 -16.06
N SER A 252 -6.78 -19.11 -17.31
CA SER A 252 -6.20 -20.32 -17.88
C SER A 252 -4.87 -20.69 -17.23
N GLY A 253 -4.05 -19.71 -16.84
CA GLY A 253 -2.67 -19.93 -16.40
C GLY A 253 -1.72 -20.27 -17.56
N ASP A 254 -2.07 -19.88 -18.79
CA ASP A 254 -1.23 -20.21 -19.95
C ASP A 254 -0.05 -19.24 -20.09
N MET A 255 1.17 -19.78 -19.99
CA MET A 255 2.40 -18.99 -20.05
C MET A 255 2.74 -18.50 -21.45
N ILE A 256 2.28 -19.18 -22.50
CA ILE A 256 2.53 -18.78 -23.89
C ILE A 256 1.70 -17.54 -24.20
N SER A 257 0.38 -17.62 -23.99
CA SER A 257 -0.53 -16.48 -24.10
C SER A 257 -0.08 -15.32 -23.22
N PHE A 258 0.40 -15.60 -22.01
CA PHE A 258 0.96 -14.57 -21.13
C PHE A 258 2.14 -13.83 -21.75
N HIS A 259 3.08 -14.56 -22.34
CA HIS A 259 4.20 -13.95 -23.03
C HIS A 259 3.74 -13.07 -24.19
N ASP A 260 2.87 -13.61 -25.04
CA ASP A 260 2.37 -12.94 -26.24
C ASP A 260 1.56 -11.68 -25.89
N ASP A 261 0.71 -11.77 -24.86
CA ASP A 261 -0.06 -10.64 -24.36
C ASP A 261 0.84 -9.49 -23.92
N ILE A 262 1.90 -9.76 -23.14
CA ILE A 262 2.83 -8.72 -22.67
C ILE A 262 3.50 -8.01 -23.85
N TRP A 263 3.94 -8.73 -24.87
CA TRP A 263 4.50 -8.12 -26.09
C TRP A 263 3.46 -7.29 -26.84
N ASN A 264 2.28 -7.85 -27.05
CA ASN A 264 1.19 -7.17 -27.74
C ASN A 264 0.78 -5.89 -27.02
N ILE A 265 0.72 -5.90 -25.69
CA ILE A 265 0.42 -4.72 -24.87
C ILE A 265 1.48 -3.64 -25.10
N VAL A 266 2.76 -3.97 -24.94
CA VAL A 266 3.85 -2.99 -25.09
C VAL A 266 3.88 -2.42 -26.52
N ASP A 267 3.79 -3.27 -27.56
CA ASP A 267 3.79 -2.83 -28.97
C ASP A 267 2.56 -1.96 -29.30
N SER A 268 1.37 -2.34 -28.81
CA SER A 268 0.14 -1.57 -29.05
C SER A 268 0.22 -0.17 -28.44
N PHE A 269 0.73 -0.06 -27.22
CA PHE A 269 0.93 1.24 -26.57
C PHE A 269 2.06 2.05 -27.23
N ASP A 270 3.14 1.40 -27.70
CA ASP A 270 4.22 2.05 -28.46
C ASP A 270 3.73 2.68 -29.76
N ARG A 271 2.75 2.05 -30.42
CA ARG A 271 2.13 2.54 -31.67
C ARG A 271 1.00 3.53 -31.44
N LEU A 272 0.50 3.68 -30.22
CA LEU A 272 -0.61 4.60 -29.93
C LEU A 272 -0.21 6.04 -30.30
N PRO A 273 -1.01 6.78 -31.08
CA PRO A 273 -0.67 8.14 -31.51
C PRO A 273 -0.56 9.12 -30.33
N VAL A 274 0.64 9.66 -30.15
CA VAL A 274 0.97 10.63 -29.09
C VAL A 274 1.59 11.91 -29.65
N TYR A 275 1.47 13.01 -28.91
CA TYR A 275 2.23 14.23 -29.16
C TYR A 275 3.69 14.01 -28.76
N SER A 276 4.62 14.43 -29.63
CA SER A 276 6.05 14.43 -29.33
C SER A 276 6.41 15.73 -28.60
N VAL A 277 5.97 15.84 -27.36
CA VAL A 277 6.28 16.97 -26.46
C VAL A 277 7.03 16.45 -25.26
N GLN A 278 7.90 17.27 -24.67
CA GLN A 278 8.50 16.95 -23.37
C GLN A 278 7.57 17.48 -22.26
N LYS A 279 7.37 16.66 -21.23
CA LYS A 279 6.61 17.05 -20.03
C LYS A 279 7.48 16.83 -18.80
N THR A 280 7.22 17.61 -17.75
CA THR A 280 7.81 17.38 -16.43
C THR A 280 7.45 15.97 -15.96
N LYS A 281 8.47 15.19 -15.59
CA LYS A 281 8.29 13.83 -15.06
C LYS A 281 8.30 13.86 -13.55
N VAL A 282 7.31 13.23 -12.93
CA VAL A 282 7.14 13.15 -11.48
C VAL A 282 7.04 11.68 -11.06
N GLY A 283 7.96 11.25 -10.20
CA GLY A 283 7.94 9.93 -9.57
C GLY A 283 7.18 9.96 -8.25
N ILE A 284 6.34 8.96 -8.00
CA ILE A 284 5.67 8.78 -6.71
C ILE A 284 6.30 7.58 -6.00
N VAL A 285 6.98 7.83 -4.88
CA VAL A 285 7.49 6.79 -3.97
C VAL A 285 6.80 6.89 -2.63
N GLY A 286 7.03 5.90 -1.76
CA GLY A 286 6.75 6.03 -0.34
C GLY A 286 6.05 4.80 0.22
N GLU A 287 5.08 5.04 1.11
CA GLU A 287 4.32 3.94 1.74
C GLU A 287 3.43 3.25 0.69
N ILE A 288 3.37 1.92 0.74
CA ILE A 288 2.79 1.08 -0.31
C ILE A 288 1.31 1.36 -0.55
N PHE A 289 0.53 1.62 0.49
CA PHE A 289 -0.88 1.94 0.34
C PHE A 289 -1.03 3.38 -0.18
N ALA A 290 -0.31 4.33 0.43
CA ALA A 290 -0.32 5.74 0.06
C ALA A 290 0.09 5.97 -1.41
N LYS A 291 1.04 5.19 -1.95
CA LYS A 291 1.52 5.38 -3.33
C LYS A 291 0.55 4.86 -4.40
N TYR A 292 -0.22 3.81 -4.11
CA TYR A 292 -1.11 3.18 -5.10
C TYR A 292 -2.59 3.54 -4.97
N HIS A 293 -3.08 3.80 -3.76
CA HIS A 293 -4.51 3.94 -3.52
C HIS A 293 -4.96 5.39 -3.82
N PRO A 294 -5.86 5.63 -4.81
CA PRO A 294 -6.17 6.98 -5.29
C PRO A 294 -6.63 7.94 -4.19
N ILE A 295 -7.58 7.52 -3.35
CA ILE A 295 -8.08 8.40 -2.27
C ILE A 295 -7.06 8.60 -1.15
N SER A 296 -6.11 7.68 -0.97
CA SER A 296 -5.15 7.78 0.15
C SER A 296 -4.14 8.90 -0.04
N ASN A 297 -3.97 9.35 -1.29
CA ASN A 297 -3.08 10.42 -1.69
C ASN A 297 -3.81 11.56 -2.40
N ASN A 298 -5.12 11.70 -2.18
CA ASN A 298 -5.97 12.75 -2.77
C ASN A 298 -5.89 12.79 -4.31
N ASN A 299 -5.93 11.62 -4.94
CA ASN A 299 -5.88 11.41 -6.39
C ASN A 299 -4.65 12.06 -7.03
N LEU A 300 -3.47 11.89 -6.40
CA LEU A 300 -2.22 12.53 -6.78
C LEU A 300 -1.85 12.33 -8.26
N VAL A 301 -2.08 11.14 -8.80
CA VAL A 301 -1.81 10.86 -10.22
C VAL A 301 -2.65 11.75 -11.13
N GLU A 302 -3.96 11.81 -10.90
CA GLU A 302 -4.88 12.60 -11.71
C GLU A 302 -4.59 14.11 -11.59
N PHE A 303 -4.25 14.55 -10.37
CA PHE A 303 -3.82 15.93 -10.12
C PHE A 303 -2.56 16.28 -10.93
N LEU A 304 -1.50 15.47 -10.86
CA LEU A 304 -0.26 15.71 -11.58
C LEU A 304 -0.44 15.70 -13.10
N GLU A 305 -1.26 14.78 -13.62
CA GLU A 305 -1.57 14.74 -15.06
C GLU A 305 -2.35 15.98 -15.52
N LYS A 306 -3.28 16.49 -14.69
CA LYS A 306 -4.00 17.75 -14.96
C LYS A 306 -3.05 18.95 -14.97
N GLU A 307 -2.04 18.96 -14.10
CA GLU A 307 -0.94 19.94 -14.12
C GLU A 307 0.03 19.75 -15.29
N GLY A 308 -0.22 18.76 -16.15
CA GLY A 308 0.53 18.51 -17.38
C GLY A 308 1.78 17.65 -17.21
N ALA A 309 1.95 16.99 -16.07
CA ALA A 309 3.09 16.11 -15.81
C ALA A 309 2.88 14.67 -16.33
N GLU A 310 3.99 13.98 -16.60
CA GLU A 310 4.04 12.52 -16.76
C GLU A 310 4.36 11.90 -15.40
N VAL A 311 3.56 10.93 -14.95
CA VAL A 311 3.73 10.29 -13.64
C VAL A 311 4.41 8.94 -13.79
N THR A 312 5.36 8.63 -12.89
CA THR A 312 5.96 7.30 -12.76
C THR A 312 5.68 6.74 -11.38
N ILE A 313 5.21 5.50 -11.30
CA ILE A 313 5.08 4.76 -10.03
C ILE A 313 5.89 3.45 -10.17
N PRO A 314 6.66 3.05 -9.15
CA PRO A 314 7.36 1.77 -9.14
C PRO A 314 6.44 0.56 -9.32
N ASP A 315 7.00 -0.56 -9.73
CA ASP A 315 6.28 -1.83 -9.91
C ASP A 315 5.84 -2.37 -8.53
N LEU A 316 4.60 -2.87 -8.42
CA LEU A 316 4.12 -3.54 -7.20
C LEU A 316 4.89 -4.85 -6.96
N THR A 317 5.30 -5.54 -8.03
CA THR A 317 6.11 -6.77 -7.91
C THR A 317 7.44 -6.54 -7.17
N ASP A 318 8.00 -5.32 -7.24
CA ASP A 318 9.27 -5.00 -6.57
C ASP A 318 9.15 -5.11 -5.04
N PHE A 319 7.97 -4.88 -4.45
CA PHE A 319 7.75 -5.09 -3.02
C PHE A 319 7.89 -6.57 -2.61
N PHE A 320 7.37 -7.49 -3.43
CA PHE A 320 7.50 -8.93 -3.17
C PHE A 320 8.94 -9.39 -3.35
N LEU A 321 9.62 -8.91 -4.40
CA LEU A 321 11.04 -9.16 -4.61
C LEU A 321 11.90 -8.62 -3.48
N TYR A 322 11.58 -7.44 -2.96
CA TYR A 322 12.19 -6.85 -1.78
C TYR A 322 12.03 -7.76 -0.54
N CYS A 323 10.81 -8.24 -0.26
CA CYS A 323 10.57 -9.14 0.86
C CYS A 323 11.40 -10.43 0.78
N LEU A 324 11.57 -10.99 -0.43
CA LEU A 324 12.42 -12.14 -0.67
C LEU A 324 13.91 -11.79 -0.54
N TYR A 325 14.35 -10.67 -1.13
CA TYR A 325 15.74 -10.24 -1.09
C TYR A 325 16.22 -9.97 0.33
N ASN A 326 15.35 -9.46 1.20
CA ASN A 326 15.64 -9.25 2.62
C ASN A 326 16.07 -10.52 3.37
N GLN A 327 15.68 -11.72 2.91
CA GLN A 327 16.14 -12.97 3.54
C GLN A 327 17.65 -13.20 3.34
N ASN A 328 18.24 -12.67 2.26
CA ASN A 328 19.69 -12.68 2.07
C ASN A 328 20.38 -11.87 3.17
N ILE A 329 19.91 -10.63 3.36
CA ILE A 329 20.45 -9.70 4.35
C ILE A 329 20.22 -10.22 5.78
N LYS A 330 19.05 -10.81 6.06
CA LYS A 330 18.77 -11.44 7.36
C LYS A 330 19.72 -12.60 7.64
N TYR A 331 20.03 -13.42 6.65
CA TYR A 331 20.95 -14.54 6.80
C TYR A 331 22.38 -14.03 7.07
N GLU A 332 22.82 -13.01 6.34
CA GLU A 332 24.13 -12.37 6.52
C GLU A 332 24.29 -11.75 7.92
N ASN A 333 23.18 -11.29 8.51
CA ASN A 333 23.14 -10.75 9.88
C ASN A 333 22.74 -11.79 10.95
N GLY A 334 22.68 -13.08 10.63
CA GLY A 334 22.37 -14.15 11.60
C GLY A 334 20.92 -14.17 12.12
N MET A 335 19.97 -13.52 11.43
CA MET A 335 18.56 -13.43 11.83
C MET A 335 17.67 -14.53 11.22
N THR A 336 18.19 -15.35 10.30
CA THR A 336 17.48 -16.47 9.69
C THR A 336 18.46 -17.58 9.25
N ASP A 337 17.94 -18.74 8.86
CA ASP A 337 18.73 -19.89 8.45
C ASP A 337 19.01 -19.92 6.93
N ARG A 338 19.90 -20.85 6.53
CA ARG A 338 20.32 -21.02 5.13
C ARG A 338 19.18 -21.49 4.23
N LEU A 339 18.21 -22.23 4.75
CA LEU A 339 17.08 -22.74 3.98
C LEU A 339 16.15 -21.59 3.56
N HIS A 340 15.86 -20.65 4.46
CA HIS A 340 15.10 -19.45 4.15
C HIS A 340 15.79 -18.58 3.09
N LYS A 341 17.12 -18.43 3.17
CA LYS A 341 17.90 -17.75 2.12
C LYS A 341 17.75 -18.43 0.74
N ILE A 342 17.96 -19.75 0.68
CA ILE A 342 17.91 -20.50 -0.59
C ILE A 342 16.50 -20.45 -1.21
N THR A 343 15.46 -20.67 -0.39
CA THR A 343 14.06 -20.64 -0.86
C THR A 343 13.66 -19.24 -1.33
N ALA A 344 14.12 -18.18 -0.65
CA ALA A 344 13.89 -16.81 -1.09
C ALA A 344 14.59 -16.48 -2.42
N GLN A 345 15.84 -16.94 -2.60
CA GLN A 345 16.55 -16.79 -3.87
C GLN A 345 15.87 -17.53 -5.02
N ALA A 346 15.34 -18.73 -4.77
CA ALA A 346 14.52 -19.45 -5.75
C ALA A 346 13.25 -18.65 -6.09
N GLY A 347 12.56 -18.10 -5.08
CA GLY A 347 11.40 -17.23 -5.28
C GLY A 347 11.69 -16.00 -6.14
N ILE A 348 12.84 -15.33 -5.92
CA ILE A 348 13.29 -14.20 -6.75
C ILE A 348 13.45 -14.66 -8.21
N LYS A 349 14.14 -15.77 -8.44
CA LYS A 349 14.37 -16.30 -9.79
C LYS A 349 13.07 -16.68 -10.50
N ILE A 350 12.10 -17.21 -9.75
CA ILE A 350 10.76 -17.52 -10.27
C ILE A 350 10.05 -16.23 -10.68
N LEU A 351 9.94 -15.23 -9.80
CA LEU A 351 9.29 -13.95 -10.14
C LEU A 351 9.99 -13.23 -11.29
N ASP A 352 11.33 -13.24 -11.33
CA ASP A 352 12.11 -12.69 -12.45
C ASP A 352 11.82 -13.42 -13.76
N THR A 353 11.45 -14.71 -13.72
CA THR A 353 11.03 -15.46 -14.92
C THR A 353 9.71 -14.91 -15.47
N TYR A 354 8.72 -14.60 -14.62
CA TYR A 354 7.48 -13.95 -15.07
C TYR A 354 7.75 -12.54 -15.60
N ARG A 355 8.64 -11.77 -14.96
CA ARG A 355 9.04 -10.43 -15.42
C ARG A 355 9.88 -10.45 -16.70
N SER A 356 10.44 -11.59 -17.08
CA SER A 356 11.38 -11.67 -18.21
C SER A 356 10.76 -11.22 -19.53
N SER A 357 9.50 -11.58 -19.79
CA SER A 357 8.74 -11.14 -20.96
C SER A 357 8.61 -9.61 -20.99
N MET A 358 8.20 -9.03 -19.85
CA MET A 358 8.10 -7.58 -19.69
C MET A 358 9.46 -6.90 -19.91
N PHE A 359 10.54 -7.43 -19.34
CA PHE A 359 11.87 -6.84 -19.49
C PHE A 359 12.37 -6.86 -20.94
N ARG A 360 12.08 -7.94 -21.68
CA ARG A 360 12.45 -8.04 -23.09
C ARG A 360 11.63 -7.06 -23.94
N ALA A 361 10.31 -7.04 -23.75
CA ALA A 361 9.42 -6.14 -24.47
C ALA A 361 9.77 -4.66 -24.22
N LEU A 362 10.02 -4.27 -22.96
CA LEU A 362 10.39 -2.90 -22.62
C LEU A 362 11.80 -2.50 -23.10
N LYS A 363 12.73 -3.44 -23.25
CA LYS A 363 14.07 -3.13 -23.82
C LYS A 363 14.02 -2.87 -25.32
N GLU A 364 13.10 -3.52 -26.03
CA GLU A 364 12.90 -3.32 -27.47
C GLU A 364 11.92 -2.19 -27.78
N SER A 365 11.18 -1.73 -26.77
CA SER A 365 10.28 -0.58 -26.87
C SER A 365 11.02 0.70 -27.25
N LYS A 366 10.36 1.52 -28.07
CA LYS A 366 10.87 2.85 -28.46
C LYS A 366 10.49 3.95 -27.48
N ARG A 367 9.49 3.72 -26.62
CA ARG A 367 8.92 4.73 -25.73
C ARG A 367 9.16 4.45 -24.27
N PHE A 368 9.07 3.19 -23.85
CA PHE A 368 9.04 2.83 -22.43
C PHE A 368 10.42 2.40 -21.92
N SER A 369 10.72 2.77 -20.68
CA SER A 369 11.96 2.33 -20.02
C SER A 369 11.75 1.00 -19.30
N CYS A 370 12.79 0.15 -19.36
CA CYS A 370 12.85 -1.09 -18.59
C CYS A 370 13.30 -0.80 -17.15
N PRO A 371 12.59 -1.30 -16.12
CA PRO A 371 13.06 -1.20 -14.73
C PRO A 371 14.30 -2.06 -14.49
N VAL A 372 15.01 -1.79 -13.39
CA VAL A 372 16.17 -2.58 -12.96
C VAL A 372 15.79 -3.69 -11.98
N SER A 373 16.64 -4.71 -11.89
CA SER A 373 16.46 -5.83 -10.96
C SER A 373 16.55 -5.41 -9.50
N ILE A 374 15.98 -6.21 -8.60
CA ILE A 374 16.00 -5.95 -7.16
C ILE A 374 17.42 -5.88 -6.58
N GLN A 375 18.36 -6.65 -7.13
CA GLN A 375 19.78 -6.62 -6.72
C GLN A 375 20.42 -5.27 -7.09
N THR A 376 20.09 -4.73 -8.26
CA THR A 376 20.56 -3.40 -8.66
C THR A 376 19.93 -2.32 -7.78
N LYS A 377 18.63 -2.43 -7.46
CA LYS A 377 17.97 -1.52 -6.51
C LYS A 377 18.63 -1.54 -5.13
N ALA A 378 18.96 -2.72 -4.60
CA ALA A 378 19.66 -2.86 -3.33
C ALA A 378 21.04 -2.18 -3.35
N LYS A 379 21.83 -2.39 -4.41
CA LYS A 379 23.14 -1.72 -4.59
C LYS A 379 23.05 -0.21 -4.70
N ILE A 380 21.94 0.30 -5.25
CA ILE A 380 21.69 1.73 -5.29
C ILE A 380 21.35 2.25 -3.88
N ALA A 381 20.46 1.55 -3.17
CA ALA A 381 20.00 1.94 -1.85
C ALA A 381 21.10 1.91 -0.78
N GLU A 382 22.00 0.91 -0.80
CA GLU A 382 23.06 0.73 0.19
C GLU A 382 24.04 1.91 0.30
N ARG A 383 24.09 2.75 -0.75
CA ARG A 383 24.91 3.98 -0.77
C ARG A 383 24.35 5.10 0.11
N PHE A 384 23.05 5.06 0.42
CA PHE A 384 22.35 6.10 1.16
C PHE A 384 21.79 5.60 2.50
N VAL A 385 21.39 4.34 2.57
CA VAL A 385 20.79 3.73 3.76
C VAL A 385 21.20 2.26 3.89
N SER A 386 21.44 1.80 5.12
CA SER A 386 21.73 0.38 5.35
C SER A 386 20.56 -0.51 4.91
N LEU A 387 20.85 -1.60 4.20
CA LEU A 387 19.87 -2.62 3.81
C LEU A 387 19.27 -3.39 5.00
N GLY A 388 19.78 -3.16 6.21
CA GLY A 388 19.16 -3.62 7.46
C GLY A 388 17.86 -2.87 7.80
N HIS A 389 17.60 -1.71 7.17
CA HIS A 389 16.32 -1.00 7.31
C HIS A 389 15.22 -1.72 6.51
N GLN A 390 14.57 -2.68 7.16
CA GLN A 390 13.61 -3.60 6.55
C GLN A 390 12.17 -3.46 7.06
N THR A 391 11.91 -2.43 7.87
CA THR A 391 10.56 -2.17 8.39
C THR A 391 9.72 -1.52 7.30
N GLY A 392 8.50 -2.02 7.07
CA GLY A 392 7.65 -1.55 5.96
C GLY A 392 8.29 -1.87 4.61
N GLU A 393 8.39 -0.86 3.75
CA GLU A 393 9.12 -0.90 2.47
C GLU A 393 10.63 -0.65 2.66
N GLY A 394 11.03 -0.06 3.79
CA GLY A 394 12.42 0.13 4.19
C GLY A 394 13.32 0.72 3.09
N TRP A 395 14.49 0.09 2.87
CA TRP A 395 15.46 0.52 1.86
C TRP A 395 14.93 0.51 0.41
N LEU A 396 13.80 -0.16 0.12
CA LEU A 396 13.20 -0.17 -1.22
C LEU A 396 12.81 1.25 -1.66
N ILE A 397 12.28 2.07 -0.74
CA ILE A 397 11.87 3.45 -1.03
C ILE A 397 13.04 4.26 -1.60
N THR A 398 14.22 4.12 -0.99
CA THR A 398 15.45 4.77 -1.47
C THR A 398 15.87 4.22 -2.83
N GLY A 399 15.82 2.89 -3.01
CA GLY A 399 16.19 2.24 -4.26
C GLY A 399 15.30 2.68 -5.43
N GLU A 400 13.98 2.70 -5.25
CA GLU A 400 12.98 3.16 -6.22
C GLU A 400 13.17 4.64 -6.56
N MET A 401 13.38 5.49 -5.55
CA MET A 401 13.62 6.93 -5.73
C MET A 401 14.85 7.19 -6.61
N VAL A 402 15.97 6.56 -6.29
CA VAL A 402 17.23 6.81 -7.01
C VAL A 402 17.23 6.12 -8.39
N GLU A 403 16.56 4.98 -8.56
CA GLU A 403 16.31 4.39 -9.90
C GLU A 403 15.58 5.38 -10.81
N MET A 404 14.52 6.02 -10.30
CA MET A 404 13.74 7.01 -11.05
C MET A 404 14.57 8.23 -11.42
N ILE A 405 15.34 8.78 -10.48
CA ILE A 405 16.25 9.91 -10.75
C ILE A 405 17.28 9.55 -11.83
N ARG A 406 17.88 8.36 -11.75
CA ARG A 406 18.83 7.87 -12.77
C ARG A 406 18.19 7.65 -14.14
N SER A 407 16.88 7.47 -14.18
CA SER A 407 16.08 7.29 -15.40
C SER A 407 15.50 8.61 -15.93
N GLY A 408 15.89 9.75 -15.36
CA GLY A 408 15.47 11.09 -15.78
C GLY A 408 14.17 11.60 -15.15
N VAL A 409 13.64 10.91 -14.14
CA VAL A 409 12.50 11.36 -13.34
C VAL A 409 13.03 12.09 -12.12
N ASN A 410 13.30 13.39 -12.29
CA ASN A 410 14.02 14.18 -11.28
C ASN A 410 13.12 14.72 -10.17
N ASN A 411 11.83 14.91 -10.42
CA ASN A 411 10.86 15.37 -9.43
C ASN A 411 10.27 14.14 -8.72
N ILE A 412 10.41 14.06 -7.39
CA ILE A 412 9.96 12.91 -6.61
C ILE A 412 9.04 13.38 -5.49
N VAL A 413 7.80 12.89 -5.52
CA VAL A 413 6.85 13.00 -4.41
C VAL A 413 6.94 11.73 -3.58
N CYS A 414 7.41 11.87 -2.35
CA CYS A 414 7.37 10.82 -1.34
C CYS A 414 6.03 10.89 -0.59
N ALA A 415 5.07 10.08 -1.03
CA ALA A 415 3.73 9.97 -0.45
C ALA A 415 3.75 9.08 0.79
N GLN A 416 3.37 9.63 1.92
CA GLN A 416 3.44 8.93 3.20
C GLN A 416 2.26 9.28 4.11
N PRO A 417 1.78 8.34 4.94
CA PRO A 417 0.95 8.68 6.07
C PRO A 417 1.70 9.60 7.05
N PHE A 418 0.98 10.45 7.78
CA PHE A 418 1.62 11.26 8.82
C PHE A 418 2.45 10.40 9.78
N ALA A 419 3.67 10.87 10.03
CA ALA A 419 4.65 10.20 10.85
C ALA A 419 4.98 8.76 10.39
N CYS A 420 5.01 8.43 9.09
CA CYS A 420 5.33 7.07 8.62
C CYS A 420 6.79 6.65 8.91
N LEU A 421 7.00 5.61 9.73
CA LEU A 421 8.33 5.11 10.14
C LEU A 421 9.28 4.81 8.98
N PRO A 422 8.94 3.95 7.99
CA PRO A 422 9.86 3.63 6.90
C PRO A 422 10.24 4.86 6.08
N ASN A 423 9.27 5.74 5.80
CA ASN A 423 9.56 6.93 5.02
C ASN A 423 10.36 7.97 5.81
N HIS A 424 10.20 8.08 7.11
CA HIS A 424 11.08 8.92 7.93
C HIS A 424 12.54 8.49 7.84
N ILE A 425 12.83 7.19 7.76
CA ILE A 425 14.20 6.64 7.83
C ILE A 425 14.82 6.37 6.46
N SER A 426 14.03 5.96 5.47
CA SER A 426 14.51 5.54 4.14
C SER A 426 13.95 6.41 3.00
N GLY A 427 12.99 7.29 3.27
CA GLY A 427 12.46 8.24 2.30
C GLY A 427 13.01 9.65 2.51
N LYS A 428 12.49 10.36 3.51
CA LYS A 428 12.75 11.77 3.78
C LYS A 428 14.17 12.04 4.30
N SER A 429 14.71 11.19 5.16
CA SER A 429 16.06 11.37 5.75
C SER A 429 17.18 11.37 4.70
N VAL A 430 17.00 10.63 3.60
CA VAL A 430 18.04 10.47 2.57
C VAL A 430 18.03 11.58 1.54
N PHE A 431 17.02 12.47 1.53
CA PHE A 431 16.87 13.52 0.51
C PHE A 431 18.13 14.37 0.33
N ASN A 432 18.76 14.81 1.42
CA ASN A 432 19.97 15.64 1.34
C ASN A 432 21.16 14.87 0.74
N ALA A 433 21.32 13.60 1.11
CA ALA A 433 22.38 12.76 0.55
C ALA A 433 22.14 12.48 -0.93
N VAL A 434 20.89 12.18 -1.31
CA VAL A 434 20.47 12.01 -2.70
C VAL A 434 20.70 13.29 -3.50
N LYS A 435 20.30 14.46 -3.00
CA LYS A 435 20.52 15.77 -3.66
C LYS A 435 22.00 16.10 -3.84
N LYS A 436 22.85 15.73 -2.87
CA LYS A 436 24.30 15.94 -2.96
C LYS A 436 24.92 15.11 -4.09
N GLU A 437 24.44 13.89 -4.30
CA GLU A 437 24.92 13.01 -5.36
C GLU A 437 24.26 13.30 -6.72
N TYR A 438 22.99 13.66 -6.71
CA TYR A 438 22.17 13.99 -7.88
C TYR A 438 21.64 15.42 -7.73
N PRO A 439 22.42 16.45 -8.11
CA PRO A 439 22.03 17.85 -7.96
C PRO A 439 20.73 18.23 -8.65
N GLN A 440 20.31 17.48 -9.67
CA GLN A 440 19.02 17.65 -10.37
C GLN A 440 17.81 17.13 -9.58
N ALA A 441 18.00 16.29 -8.56
CA ALA A 441 16.89 15.71 -7.80
C ALA A 441 16.05 16.80 -7.11
N ASN A 442 14.74 16.73 -7.23
CA ASN A 442 13.80 17.65 -6.60
C ASN A 442 12.79 16.82 -5.80
N THR A 443 13.07 16.61 -4.51
CA THR A 443 12.32 15.70 -3.66
C THR A 443 11.43 16.46 -2.69
N VAL A 444 10.18 16.02 -2.55
CA VAL A 444 9.24 16.54 -1.55
C VAL A 444 8.58 15.39 -0.81
N ALA A 445 8.44 15.53 0.51
CA ALA A 445 7.64 14.60 1.31
C ALA A 445 6.26 15.22 1.55
N VAL A 446 5.21 14.43 1.26
CA VAL A 446 3.82 14.85 1.42
C VAL A 446 3.14 13.89 2.39
N ASP A 447 2.71 14.46 3.52
CA ASP A 447 2.02 13.74 4.59
C ASP A 447 0.51 13.72 4.31
N TYR A 448 -0.05 12.52 4.25
CA TYR A 448 -1.49 12.26 4.12
C TYR A 448 -2.05 11.75 5.45
N ASP A 449 -3.15 12.36 5.88
CA ASP A 449 -3.80 12.09 7.16
C ASP A 449 -5.22 12.66 7.12
N PRO A 450 -6.22 12.09 7.83
CA PRO A 450 -7.56 12.66 7.91
C PRO A 450 -7.60 14.11 8.41
N GLY A 451 -6.63 14.53 9.22
CA GLY A 451 -6.55 15.90 9.73
C GLY A 451 -5.65 16.84 8.93
N ALA A 452 -4.97 16.35 7.88
CA ALA A 452 -4.05 17.17 7.10
C ALA A 452 -4.78 18.05 6.10
N SER A 453 -4.35 19.31 5.97
CA SER A 453 -4.89 20.22 4.96
C SER A 453 -4.44 19.80 3.57
N GLU A 454 -5.41 19.44 2.72
CA GLU A 454 -5.18 19.15 1.30
C GLU A 454 -4.52 20.32 0.58
N VAL A 455 -4.91 21.56 0.91
CA VAL A 455 -4.32 22.78 0.34
C VAL A 455 -2.80 22.85 0.61
N ASN A 456 -2.34 22.46 1.79
CA ASN A 456 -0.91 22.42 2.12
C ASN A 456 -0.18 21.34 1.30
N GLN A 457 -0.80 20.18 1.09
CA GLN A 457 -0.23 19.10 0.26
C GLN A 457 -0.09 19.56 -1.20
N ILE A 458 -1.16 20.12 -1.79
CA ILE A 458 -1.16 20.67 -3.15
C ILE A 458 -0.12 21.77 -3.29
N SER A 459 -0.07 22.73 -2.34
CA SER A 459 0.88 23.84 -2.38
C SER A 459 2.33 23.36 -2.44
N ARG A 460 2.68 22.32 -1.67
CA ARG A 460 4.02 21.73 -1.68
C ARG A 460 4.37 21.10 -3.03
N ILE A 461 3.41 20.40 -3.65
CA ILE A 461 3.60 19.77 -4.96
C ILE A 461 3.73 20.84 -6.05
N LEU A 462 2.88 21.87 -6.03
CA LEU A 462 2.96 22.99 -6.98
C LEU A 462 4.27 23.77 -6.87
N LEU A 463 4.78 23.99 -5.65
CA LEU A 463 6.09 24.61 -5.45
C LEU A 463 7.23 23.76 -6.05
N MET A 464 7.16 22.43 -5.90
CA MET A 464 8.11 21.51 -6.54
C MET A 464 8.06 21.64 -8.07
N LEU A 465 6.87 21.63 -8.67
CA LEU A 465 6.68 21.77 -10.12
C LEU A 465 7.11 23.16 -10.63
N GLY A 466 6.86 24.22 -9.87
CA GLY A 466 7.27 25.59 -10.23
C GLY A 466 8.79 25.79 -10.22
N ASN A 467 9.49 25.14 -9.28
CA ASN A 467 10.96 25.18 -9.25
C ASN A 467 11.59 24.46 -10.45
N ASP A 468 10.97 23.36 -10.91
CA ASP A 468 11.41 22.63 -12.10
C ASP A 468 11.32 23.50 -13.36
N LYS A 469 10.19 24.19 -13.57
CA LYS A 469 10.01 25.12 -14.70
C LYS A 469 11.05 26.23 -14.72
N LYS A 470 11.34 26.84 -13.56
CA LYS A 470 12.38 27.88 -13.44
C LYS A 470 13.78 27.34 -13.78
N ASN A 471 14.10 26.12 -13.37
CA ASN A 471 15.39 25.50 -13.68
C ASN A 471 15.50 25.06 -15.14
N ALA A 472 14.38 24.84 -15.85
CA ALA A 472 14.36 24.53 -17.27
C ALA A 472 14.44 25.77 -18.17
N GLU A 473 14.09 26.95 -17.65
CA GLU A 473 14.20 28.25 -18.32
C GLU A 473 15.60 28.91 -18.16
N LEU A 474 16.41 28.42 -17.23
CA LEU A 474 17.81 28.81 -16.98
C LEU A 474 18.79 27.88 -17.69
#